data_AF-A0A2V7W3P1-F1
#
_entry.id   AF-A0A2V7W3P1-F1
#
_cell.length_a   1.000
_cell.length_b   1.000
_cell.length_c   1.000
_cell.angle_alpha   90.00
_cell.angle_beta   90.00
_cell.angle_gamma   90.00
#
_symmetry.space_group_name_H-M   'P 1'
#
loop_
_entity.id
_entity.type
_entity.pdbx_description
1 polymer ?
#
loop_
_entity_poly.entity_id
_entity_poly.type
_entity_poly.pdbx_seq_one_letter_code
_entity_poly.pdbx_strand_id
1 'polypeptide(L)' 'MEFESGPFSDAEKAALAYAKQLTIDAHAIDEALFARLRAHYDEGEIVEISAMAGLFNYFNRVNDALLMEPTKPGEGL' A
#
# COMPACT_ATOMS: atom_id res chain seq x y z
N MET A 1 -3.74 10.63 4.27
CA MET A 1 -4.68 9.83 5.07
C MET A 1 -4.08 9.68 6.46
N GLU A 2 -4.74 10.19 7.50
CA GLU A 2 -4.30 10.06 8.89
C GLU A 2 -4.75 8.71 9.44
N PHE A 3 -4.08 7.61 9.07
CA PHE A 3 -4.43 6.27 9.55
C PHE A 3 -3.84 5.94 10.92
N GLU A 4 -2.77 6.62 11.35
CA GLU A 4 -2.09 6.34 12.63
C GLU A 4 -3.01 6.59 13.84
N SER A 5 -3.88 7.61 13.75
CA SER A 5 -4.92 7.92 14.75
C SER A 5 -6.28 7.29 14.45
N GLY A 6 -6.40 6.59 13.32
CA GLY A 6 -7.66 5.98 12.87
C GLY A 6 -8.02 4.70 13.63
N PRO A 7 -9.25 4.18 13.42
CA PRO A 7 -9.77 2.97 14.08
C PRO A 7 -9.21 1.68 13.46
N PHE A 8 -7.90 1.65 13.21
CA PHE A 8 -7.17 0.51 12.69
C PHE A 8 -6.40 -0.18 13.82
N SER A 9 -6.24 -1.49 13.71
CA SER A 9 -5.32 -2.27 14.54
C SER A 9 -3.86 -1.88 14.28
N ASP A 10 -2.97 -2.25 15.20
CA ASP A 10 -1.54 -1.97 15.05
C ASP A 10 -0.93 -2.65 13.81
N ALA A 11 -1.41 -3.86 13.49
CA ALA A 11 -1.04 -4.59 12.28
C ALA A 11 -1.45 -3.82 11.01
N GLU A 12 -2.71 -3.38 10.93
CA GLU A 12 -3.21 -2.60 9.79
C GLU A 12 -2.45 -1.27 9.65
N LYS A 13 -2.15 -0.59 10.75
CA LYS A 13 -1.34 0.64 10.73
C LYS A 13 0.07 0.39 10.22
N ALA A 14 0.70 -0.71 10.61
CA ALA A 14 2.02 -1.10 10.12
C ALA A 14 2.00 -1.37 8.60
N ALA A 15 1.00 -2.12 8.11
CA ALA A 15 0.82 -2.38 6.69
C ALA A 15 0.55 -1.10 5.90
N LEU A 16 -0.32 -0.20 6.40
CA LEU A 16 -0.62 1.09 5.78
C LEU A 16 0.59 2.02 5.75
N ALA A 17 1.39 2.06 6.82
CA ALA A 17 2.64 2.82 6.87
C ALA A 17 3.65 2.32 5.83
N TYR A 18 3.84 1.00 5.76
CA TYR A 18 4.70 0.37 4.76
C TYR A 18 4.22 0.64 3.33
N ALA A 19 2.95 0.38 3.02
CA ALA A 19 2.38 0.60 1.70
C ALA A 19 2.45 2.07 1.26
N LYS A 20 2.21 3.00 2.20
CA LYS A 20 2.38 4.44 1.96
C LYS A 20 3.83 4.77 1.58
N GLN A 21 4.81 4.27 2.35
CA GLN A 21 6.21 4.54 2.06
C GLN A 21 6.64 3.94 0.72
N LEU A 22 6.27 2.69 0.45
CA LEU A 22 6.49 2.02 -0.84
C LEU A 22 5.92 2.81 -2.03
N THR A 23 4.80 3.50 -1.83
CA THR A 23 4.14 4.32 -2.85
C THR A 23 4.85 5.66 -3.09
N ILE A 24 5.35 6.28 -2.03
CA ILE A 24 6.04 7.59 -2.09
C ILE A 24 7.48 7.41 -2.56
N ASP A 25 8.24 6.58 -1.85
CA ASP A 25 9.63 6.23 -2.15
C ASP A 25 10.02 4.92 -1.47
N ALA A 26 10.14 3.87 -2.28
CA ALA A 26 10.54 2.55 -1.82
C ALA A 26 11.96 2.52 -1.22
N HIS A 27 12.86 3.42 -1.64
CA HIS A 27 14.24 3.46 -1.14
C HIS A 27 14.34 4.03 0.27
N ALA A 28 13.32 4.75 0.72
CA ALA A 28 13.23 5.31 2.06
C ALA A 28 12.52 4.38 3.07
N ILE A 29 12.24 3.12 2.70
CA ILE A 29 11.82 2.09 3.65
C ILE A 29 13.03 1.71 4.50
N ASP A 30 13.03 2.14 5.76
CA ASP A 30 14.11 1.86 6.70
C ASP A 30 13.87 0.60 7.54
N GLU A 31 14.90 0.21 8.29
CA GLU A 31 14.84 -0.97 9.16
C GLU A 31 13.75 -0.83 10.24
N ALA A 32 13.46 0.38 10.72
CA ALA A 32 12.47 0.60 11.76
C ALA A 32 11.04 0.34 11.24
N LEU A 33 10.72 0.84 10.04
CA LEU A 33 9.45 0.56 9.38
C LEU A 33 9.31 -0.91 9.02
N PHE A 34 10.38 -1.52 8.51
CA PHE A 34 10.36 -2.94 8.15
C PHE A 34 10.25 -3.85 9.38
N ALA A 35 10.90 -3.50 10.50
CA ALA A 35 10.75 -4.20 11.78
C ALA A 35 9.34 -4.05 12.37
N ARG A 36 8.73 -2.87 12.26
CA ARG A 36 7.33 -2.65 12.66
C ARG A 36 6.38 -3.56 11.89
N LEU A 37 6.63 -3.76 10.59
CA LEU A 37 5.84 -4.67 9.76
C LEU A 37 6.03 -6.13 10.18
N ARG A 38 7.29 -6.58 10.34
CA ARG A 38 7.62 -7.96 10.79
C ARG A 38 7.14 -8.30 12.20
N ALA A 39 6.79 -7.32 13.02
CA ALA A 39 6.18 -7.56 14.32
C ALA A 39 4.76 -8.15 14.21
N HIS A 40 4.11 -8.02 13.04
CA HIS A 40 2.73 -8.43 12.81
C HIS A 40 2.56 -9.43 11.66
N TYR A 41 3.49 -9.47 10.71
CA TYR A 41 3.38 -10.26 9.49
C TYR A 41 4.62 -11.13 9.27
N ASP A 42 4.41 -12.34 8.76
CA ASP A 42 5.50 -13.20 8.32
C ASP A 42 6.07 -12.76 6.95
N GLU A 43 7.15 -13.41 6.51
CA GLU A 43 7.81 -13.05 5.26
C GLU A 43 6.91 -13.22 4.02
N GLY A 44 6.03 -14.22 4.02
CA GLY A 44 5.09 -14.46 2.93
C GLY A 44 4.03 -13.36 2.85
N GLU A 45 3.45 -13.02 4.00
CA GLU A 45 2.48 -11.93 4.11
C GLU A 45 3.09 -10.57 3.71
N ILE A 46 4.35 -10.31 4.07
CA ILE A 46 5.06 -9.08 3.65
C ILE A 46 5.28 -9.05 2.14
N VAL A 47 5.59 -10.18 1.51
CA VAL A 47 5.71 -10.29 0.06
C VAL A 47 4.36 -9.98 -0.60
N GLU A 48 3.26 -10.52 -0.07
CA GLU A 48 1.90 -10.26 -0.58
C GLU A 48 1.49 -8.78 -0.45
N ILE A 49 1.72 -8.16 0.72
CA ILE A 49 1.48 -6.73 0.94
C ILE A 49 2.26 -5.89 -0.07
N SER A 50 3.53 -6.23 -0.28
CA SER A 50 4.42 -5.54 -1.23
C SER A 50 3.94 -5.69 -2.67
N ALA A 51 3.55 -6.91 -3.07
CA ALA A 51 3.07 -7.20 -4.41
C ALA A 51 1.75 -6.47 -4.69
N MET A 52 0.81 -6.46 -3.74
CA MET A 52 -0.47 -5.77 -3.90
C MET A 52 -0.29 -4.25 -3.99
N ALA A 53 0.50 -3.66 -3.10
CA ALA A 53 0.81 -2.23 -3.15
C ALA A 53 1.55 -1.86 -4.46
N GLY A 54 2.49 -2.69 -4.90
CA GLY A 54 3.20 -2.53 -6.17
C GLY A 54 2.28 -2.60 -7.39
N LEU A 55 1.32 -3.54 -7.39
CA LEU A 55 0.35 -3.70 -8.47
C LEU A 55 -0.57 -2.48 -8.61
N PHE A 56 -1.08 -1.94 -7.51
CA PHE A 56 -1.86 -0.71 -7.55
C PHE A 56 -1.01 0.50 -7.94
N ASN A 57 0.25 0.54 -7.51
CA ASN A 57 1.20 1.55 -7.97
C ASN A 57 1.42 1.53 -9.49
N TYR A 58 1.47 0.34 -10.09
CA TYR A 58 1.50 0.17 -11.54
C TYR A 58 0.20 0.65 -12.19
N PHE A 59 -0.95 0.16 -11.73
CA PHE A 59 -2.24 0.52 -12.32
C PHE A 59 -2.51 2.02 -12.26
N ASN A 60 -2.26 2.66 -11.11
CA ASN A 60 -2.44 4.10 -10.97
C ASN A 60 -1.60 4.87 -12.00
N ARG A 61 -0.31 4.52 -12.15
CA ARG A 61 0.59 5.18 -13.11
C ARG A 61 0.15 4.98 -14.56
N VAL A 62 -0.28 3.76 -14.92
CA VAL A 62 -0.73 3.46 -16.28
C VAL A 62 -2.05 4.17 -16.58
N ASN A 63 -3.00 4.15 -15.66
CA ASN A 63 -4.29 4.84 -15.80
C ASN A 63 -4.11 6.35 -15.92
N ASP A 64 -3.26 6.95 -15.08
CA ASP A 64 -2.93 8.37 -15.14
C ASP A 64 -2.27 8.74 -16.47
N ALA A 65 -1.31 7.93 -16.95
CA ALA A 65 -0.62 8.16 -18.22
C ALA A 65 -1.55 8.07 -19.44
N LEU A 66 -2.60 7.24 -19.36
CA LEU A 66 -3.60 7.06 -20.41
C LEU A 66 -4.79 8.02 -20.28
N LEU A 67 -4.80 8.91 -19.28
CA LEU A 67 -5.93 9.78 -18.97
C LEU A 67 -7.24 8.98 -18.82
N MET A 68 -7.15 7.81 -18.19
CA MET A 68 -8.28 6.92 -18.01
C MET A 68 -9.26 7.53 -16.99
N GLU A 69 -10.50 7.73 -17.41
CA GLU A 69 -11.58 8.15 -16.52
C GLU A 69 -12.02 6.99 -15.61
N PRO A 70 -12.33 7.26 -14.32
CA PRO A 70 -12.90 6.24 -13.44
C PRO A 70 -14.19 5.67 -14.02
N THR A 71 -14.34 4.35 -13.93
CA THR A 71 -15.61 3.69 -14.29
C THR A 71 -16.72 4.25 -13.41
N LYS A 72 -17.83 4.67 -14.02
CA LYS A 72 -18.95 5.21 -13.27
C LYS A 72 -19.62 4.10 -12.44
N PRO A 73 -20.24 4.46 -11.30
CA PRO A 73 -21.01 3.50 -10.51
C PRO A 73 -22.06 2.78 -11.37
N GLY A 74 -22.04 1.45 -11.38
CA GLY A 74 -22.97 0.61 -12.14
C GLY A 74 -22.59 0.35 -13.60
N GLU A 75 -21.44 0.84 -14.08
CA GLU A 75 -20.92 0.58 -15.44
C GLU A 75 -19.74 -0.41 -15.47
N GLY A 76 -19.41 -1.03 -14.34
CA GLY A 76 -18.45 -2.14 -14.28
C GLY A 76 -19.07 -3.47 -14.74
N LEU A 77 -18.26 -4.36 -15.32
CA LEU A 77 -18.66 -5.75 -15.64
C LEU A 77 -19.19 -6.49 -14.42
#